data_AF-Q3MCJ8-F1
#
_entry.id   AF-Q3MCJ8-F1
#
_cell.length_a   1.000
_cell.length_b   1.000
_cell.length_c   1.000
_cell.angle_alpha   90.00
_cell.angle_beta   90.00
_cell.angle_gamma   90.00
#
_symmetry.space_group_name_H-M   'P 1'
#
loop_
_entity.id
_entity.type
_entity.pdbx_description
1 polymer ?
#
loop_
_entity_poly.entity_id
_entity_poly.type
_entity_poly.pdbx_seq_one_letter_code
_entity_poly.pdbx_strand_id
1 'polypeptide(L)'
;MQKYICLFLYLTVINELIGIYHPKVQALSIIVGQKPTPNQSLASRRVTSPLFRILKNGKYGFIDKTGKIVIEPQFDLAWGFIDERSQIQIDDKYGYIDTTGKQIIPPQFQLAFAFSNRLALVLIDYKYGYINPNGKLVIQPQFEEALAFRNGLAAVKVDDKWGYIDFSGKLVIQPQYDKALHFNEGLAAIQIKNKWGYINSQGHIVVQPNFEEALPFSQGLAAVKIGSKYGYINTSAKLVIPPEFDDVWEFTLNLSGVKIGEKWGYINPHGEIVIAAEFNRVTKFAEGLAAVKIDNKYGYIDTQGRMVIQPKFDLALSFTNELALVYVDGKPGYINKTGEFIWNPSN
;
A
#
# COMPACT_ATOMS: atom_id res chain seq x y z
N MET A 1 11.66 -12.22 -28.86
CA MET A 1 10.95 -12.85 -27.74
C MET A 1 11.09 -11.95 -26.51
N GLN A 2 10.39 -10.82 -26.54
CA GLN A 2 10.70 -9.60 -25.79
C GLN A 2 9.35 -8.99 -25.42
N LYS A 3 8.86 -9.23 -24.19
CA LYS A 3 7.66 -8.59 -23.54
C LYS A 3 7.25 -9.34 -22.24
N TYR A 4 7.98 -9.16 -21.14
CA TYR A 4 7.54 -9.49 -19.77
C TYR A 4 8.13 -8.52 -18.71
N ILE A 5 8.45 -7.28 -19.09
CA ILE A 5 9.22 -6.36 -18.23
C ILE A 5 8.33 -5.57 -17.24
N CYS A 6 7.02 -5.45 -17.45
CA CYS A 6 6.09 -4.83 -16.46
C CYS A 6 5.63 -5.80 -15.38
N LEU A 7 5.70 -7.11 -15.68
CA LEU A 7 5.71 -8.11 -14.63
C LEU A 7 6.92 -7.82 -13.74
N PHE A 8 8.11 -7.57 -14.27
CA PHE A 8 9.32 -7.31 -13.49
C PHE A 8 9.25 -6.10 -12.52
N LEU A 9 8.63 -4.94 -12.81
CA LEU A 9 8.50 -3.89 -11.77
C LEU A 9 7.47 -4.21 -10.68
N TYR A 10 6.65 -5.26 -10.87
CA TYR A 10 5.73 -5.83 -9.88
C TYR A 10 6.13 -7.25 -9.38
N LEU A 11 7.10 -7.92 -10.04
CA LEU A 11 7.48 -9.34 -9.93
C LEU A 11 8.99 -9.65 -10.13
N THR A 12 9.94 -8.69 -10.22
CA THR A 12 11.40 -9.01 -10.15
C THR A 12 11.90 -9.25 -8.72
N VAL A 13 11.01 -9.44 -7.77
CA VAL A 13 11.36 -9.94 -6.43
C VAL A 13 10.72 -11.32 -6.23
N ILE A 14 10.39 -12.00 -7.34
CA ILE A 14 9.61 -13.24 -7.35
C ILE A 14 10.39 -14.26 -8.18
N ASN A 15 11.39 -14.86 -7.53
CA ASN A 15 11.77 -16.28 -7.67
C ASN A 15 13.07 -16.49 -6.90
N GLU A 16 12.95 -16.76 -5.60
CA GLU A 16 13.45 -17.98 -4.96
C GLU A 16 13.07 -17.89 -3.47
N LEU A 17 12.47 -18.98 -2.98
CA LEU A 17 11.94 -19.21 -1.62
C LEU A 17 10.49 -18.75 -1.38
N ILE A 18 9.58 -19.63 -1.82
CA ILE A 18 8.27 -19.94 -1.22
C ILE A 18 7.27 -18.77 -1.21
N GLY A 19 6.22 -18.92 -2.03
CA GLY A 19 5.05 -18.06 -2.03
C GLY A 19 4.43 -17.98 -0.64
N ILE A 20 4.55 -16.80 -0.02
CA ILE A 20 3.79 -16.22 1.09
C ILE A 20 4.48 -14.86 1.32
N TYR A 21 3.77 -13.78 0.99
CA TYR A 21 4.09 -12.36 1.24
C TYR A 21 5.05 -11.59 0.33
N HIS A 22 4.45 -10.58 -0.31
CA HIS A 22 5.11 -9.37 -0.76
C HIS A 22 4.31 -8.17 -0.20
N PRO A 23 4.88 -7.27 0.63
CA PRO A 23 4.19 -6.07 1.06
C PRO A 23 4.59 -4.92 0.14
N LYS A 24 3.84 -4.67 -0.95
CA LYS A 24 3.83 -3.34 -1.60
C LYS A 24 2.42 -3.02 -2.11
N VAL A 25 2.00 -1.78 -1.83
CA VAL A 25 0.67 -1.17 -2.03
C VAL A 25 -0.36 -1.49 -0.93
N GLN A 26 -0.23 -0.82 0.22
CA GLN A 26 -1.40 -0.46 1.02
C GLN A 26 -1.95 0.87 0.50
N ALA A 27 -3.26 0.94 0.31
CA ALA A 27 -3.98 2.16 -0.03
C ALA A 27 -3.86 3.20 1.11
N LEU A 28 -2.93 4.15 0.96
CA LEU A 28 -2.91 5.39 1.74
C LEU A 28 -3.96 6.34 1.15
N SER A 29 -5.10 6.54 1.82
CA SER A 29 -5.95 7.71 1.56
C SER A 29 -5.45 8.90 2.39
N ILE A 30 -5.49 10.09 1.80
CA ILE A 30 -5.41 11.38 2.47
C ILE A 30 -6.61 12.17 1.95
N ILE A 31 -7.30 12.89 2.84
CA ILE A 31 -8.37 13.83 2.48
C ILE A 31 -7.80 15.23 2.68
N VAL A 32 -7.94 16.12 1.68
CA VAL A 32 -7.88 17.58 1.88
C VAL A 32 -9.06 18.23 1.17
N GLY A 33 -9.74 19.12 1.89
CA GLY A 33 -10.44 20.26 1.30
C GLY A 33 -11.71 20.70 2.01
N GLN A 34 -11.60 21.59 3.01
CA GLN A 34 -12.35 22.86 3.07
C GLN A 34 -11.72 23.81 4.12
N LYS A 35 -11.85 25.13 3.89
CA LYS A 35 -11.18 26.24 4.62
C LYS A 35 -11.45 26.23 6.15
N PRO A 36 -10.54 26.80 6.97
CA PRO A 36 -10.52 26.57 8.42
C PRO A 36 -11.56 27.39 9.20
N THR A 37 -12.25 26.72 10.12
CA THR A 37 -12.77 27.32 11.36
C THR A 37 -12.09 26.64 12.55
N PRO A 38 -11.56 27.38 13.53
CA PRO A 38 -10.83 26.79 14.65
C PRO A 38 -11.80 26.18 15.66
N ASN A 39 -11.40 25.05 16.24
CA ASN A 39 -12.09 24.22 17.23
C ASN A 39 -13.23 23.34 16.71
N GLN A 40 -12.90 22.10 16.32
CA GLN A 40 -13.40 20.87 16.95
C GLN A 40 -12.74 19.64 16.29
N SER A 41 -12.39 18.65 17.12
CA SER A 41 -11.70 17.41 16.75
C SER A 41 -12.44 16.61 15.67
N LEU A 42 -11.83 16.43 14.51
CA LEU A 42 -12.34 15.58 13.42
C LEU A 42 -11.66 14.22 13.44
N ALA A 43 -12.26 13.26 14.15
CA ALA A 43 -12.04 11.84 13.92
C ALA A 43 -12.71 11.45 12.58
N SER A 44 -11.92 11.32 11.51
CA SER A 44 -12.44 10.87 10.21
C SER A 44 -12.71 9.36 10.24
N ARG A 45 -13.98 8.95 10.43
CA ARG A 45 -14.42 7.56 10.22
C ARG A 45 -14.37 7.23 8.73
N ARG A 46 -13.33 6.50 8.29
CA ARG A 46 -13.45 5.65 7.10
C ARG A 46 -14.36 4.48 7.46
N VAL A 47 -15.43 4.29 6.71
CA VAL A 47 -16.23 3.07 6.80
C VAL A 47 -15.53 2.02 5.93
N THR A 48 -14.44 1.47 6.44
CA THR A 48 -14.00 0.15 6.00
C THR A 48 -15.07 -0.83 6.46
N SER A 49 -15.65 -1.60 5.54
CA SER A 49 -16.48 -2.72 5.96
C SER A 49 -15.55 -3.70 6.72
N PRO A 50 -15.88 -4.10 7.96
CA PRO A 50 -14.98 -4.86 8.83
C PRO A 50 -14.98 -6.34 8.47
N LEU A 51 -14.90 -6.64 7.17
CA LEU A 51 -14.83 -7.99 6.66
C LEU A 51 -13.39 -8.36 6.34
N PHE A 52 -12.98 -9.49 6.91
CA PHE A 52 -11.63 -10.03 6.84
C PHE A 52 -11.66 -11.29 5.99
N ARG A 53 -10.77 -11.36 5.00
CA ARG A 53 -10.71 -12.52 4.10
C ARG A 53 -10.22 -13.76 4.84
N ILE A 54 -10.87 -14.89 4.61
CA ILE A 54 -10.41 -16.21 5.07
C ILE A 54 -10.23 -17.12 3.87
N LEU A 55 -9.32 -18.09 3.98
CA LEU A 55 -9.13 -19.16 3.01
C LEU A 55 -9.59 -20.45 3.65
N LYS A 56 -10.46 -21.20 2.98
CA LYS A 56 -10.91 -22.53 3.42
C LYS A 56 -11.13 -23.40 2.21
N ASN A 57 -10.58 -24.62 2.22
CA ASN A 57 -10.71 -25.57 1.11
C ASN A 57 -10.30 -24.97 -0.25
N GLY A 58 -9.27 -24.11 -0.27
CA GLY A 58 -8.76 -23.47 -1.48
C GLY A 58 -9.62 -22.33 -2.04
N LYS A 59 -10.69 -21.91 -1.34
CA LYS A 59 -11.53 -20.77 -1.74
C LYS A 59 -11.52 -19.66 -0.70
N TYR A 60 -11.61 -18.42 -1.16
CA TYR A 60 -11.71 -17.25 -0.29
C TYR A 60 -13.16 -16.94 0.07
N GLY A 61 -13.36 -16.61 1.33
CA GLY A 61 -14.59 -16.06 1.91
C GLY A 61 -14.27 -14.92 2.86
N PHE A 62 -15.23 -14.48 3.67
CA PHE A 62 -15.06 -13.37 4.59
C PHE A 62 -15.73 -13.59 5.94
N ILE A 63 -15.04 -13.19 7.00
CA ILE A 63 -15.55 -13.12 8.38
C ILE A 63 -15.74 -11.67 8.82
N ASP A 64 -16.60 -11.42 9.78
CA ASP A 64 -16.63 -10.15 10.51
C ASP A 64 -15.55 -10.11 11.62
N LYS A 65 -15.50 -8.99 12.35
CA LYS A 65 -14.55 -8.79 13.46
C LYS A 65 -14.73 -9.72 14.66
N THR A 66 -15.82 -10.47 14.72
CA THR A 66 -16.09 -11.47 15.76
C THR A 66 -15.67 -12.87 15.35
N GLY A 67 -15.23 -13.06 14.10
CA GLY A 67 -14.87 -14.35 13.54
C GLY A 67 -16.04 -15.09 12.87
N LYS A 68 -17.24 -14.49 12.83
CA LYS A 68 -18.40 -15.09 12.16
C LYS A 68 -18.25 -14.98 10.65
N ILE A 69 -18.44 -16.10 9.94
CA ILE A 69 -18.48 -16.10 8.47
C ILE A 69 -19.70 -15.27 8.01
N VAL A 70 -19.43 -14.28 7.18
CA VAL A 70 -20.43 -13.42 6.52
C VAL A 70 -20.61 -13.80 5.07
N ILE A 71 -19.52 -14.16 4.39
CA ILE A 71 -19.53 -14.62 3.00
C ILE A 71 -18.81 -15.95 2.96
N GLU A 72 -19.53 -17.01 2.60
CA GLU A 72 -18.97 -18.36 2.53
C GLU A 72 -17.82 -18.43 1.50
N PRO A 73 -16.74 -19.19 1.80
CA PRO A 73 -15.64 -19.43 0.88
C PRO A 73 -16.09 -19.95 -0.49
N GLN A 74 -15.92 -19.12 -1.52
CA GLN A 74 -16.38 -19.43 -2.88
C GLN A 74 -15.55 -18.80 -4.01
N PHE A 75 -14.65 -17.86 -3.70
CA PHE A 75 -13.84 -17.14 -4.70
C PHE A 75 -12.46 -17.77 -4.88
N ASP A 76 -11.90 -17.73 -6.09
CA ASP A 76 -10.53 -18.20 -6.36
C ASP A 76 -9.50 -17.27 -5.71
N LEU A 77 -9.72 -15.96 -5.82
CA LEU A 77 -8.97 -14.92 -5.12
C LEU A 77 -9.92 -13.86 -4.57
N ALA A 78 -9.53 -13.21 -3.47
CA ALA A 78 -10.27 -12.09 -2.92
C ALA A 78 -9.35 -11.07 -2.22
N TRP A 79 -9.70 -9.78 -2.35
CA TRP A 79 -9.04 -8.66 -1.69
C TRP A 79 -9.90 -8.09 -0.55
N GLY A 80 -9.29 -7.30 0.33
CA GLY A 80 -10.01 -6.66 1.43
C GLY A 80 -11.02 -5.64 0.94
N PHE A 81 -12.04 -5.37 1.76
CA PHE A 81 -13.07 -4.38 1.44
C PHE A 81 -12.53 -2.95 1.50
N ILE A 82 -12.77 -2.18 0.45
CA ILE A 82 -12.51 -0.73 0.36
C ILE A 82 -13.79 -0.09 -0.17
N ASP A 83 -14.30 0.92 0.54
CA ASP A 83 -15.55 1.60 0.21
C ASP A 83 -16.70 0.62 -0.10
N GLU A 84 -16.89 -0.34 0.83
CA GLU A 84 -17.93 -1.39 0.80
C GLU A 84 -17.86 -2.35 -0.39
N ARG A 85 -16.73 -2.39 -1.10
CA ARG A 85 -16.49 -3.30 -2.23
C ARG A 85 -15.25 -4.14 -2.03
N SER A 86 -15.30 -5.39 -2.47
CA SER A 86 -14.12 -6.25 -2.57
C SER A 86 -13.96 -6.72 -4.00
N GLN A 87 -12.70 -6.73 -4.47
CA GLN A 87 -12.32 -7.37 -5.72
C GLN A 87 -12.25 -8.87 -5.48
N ILE A 88 -12.83 -9.63 -6.40
CA ILE A 88 -12.81 -11.09 -6.37
C ILE A 88 -12.41 -11.64 -7.73
N GLN A 89 -11.91 -12.88 -7.73
CA GLN A 89 -11.66 -13.65 -8.94
C GLN A 89 -12.50 -14.93 -8.93
N ILE A 90 -13.11 -15.23 -10.07
CA ILE A 90 -13.79 -16.50 -10.36
C ILE A 90 -13.40 -16.88 -11.80
N ASP A 91 -12.92 -18.11 -12.00
CA ASP A 91 -12.56 -18.66 -13.31
C ASP A 91 -11.62 -17.73 -14.10
N ASP A 92 -10.52 -17.33 -13.44
CA ASP A 92 -9.47 -16.43 -13.96
C ASP A 92 -9.92 -15.00 -14.31
N LYS A 93 -11.18 -14.63 -14.03
CA LYS A 93 -11.72 -13.29 -14.29
C LYS A 93 -12.01 -12.52 -13.01
N TYR A 94 -11.75 -11.22 -13.06
CA TYR A 94 -11.93 -10.32 -11.93
C TYR A 94 -13.28 -9.58 -12.00
N GLY A 95 -13.91 -9.46 -10.84
CA GLY A 95 -15.17 -8.73 -10.61
C GLY A 95 -15.19 -8.09 -9.23
N TYR A 96 -16.36 -7.61 -8.82
CA TYR A 96 -16.55 -6.91 -7.54
C TYR A 96 -17.82 -7.35 -6.84
N ILE A 97 -17.73 -7.52 -5.52
CA ILE A 97 -18.86 -7.84 -4.64
C ILE A 97 -19.11 -6.72 -3.63
N ASP A 98 -20.33 -6.64 -3.11
CA ASP A 98 -20.68 -5.86 -1.93
C ASP A 98 -20.39 -6.63 -0.64
N THR A 99 -20.69 -6.00 0.51
CA THR A 99 -20.46 -6.56 1.85
C THR A 99 -21.35 -7.75 2.20
N THR A 100 -22.36 -8.05 1.39
CA THR A 100 -23.20 -9.25 1.50
C THR A 100 -22.67 -10.41 0.65
N GLY A 101 -21.66 -10.16 -0.19
CA GLY A 101 -21.14 -11.12 -1.16
C GLY A 101 -21.85 -11.09 -2.51
N LYS A 102 -22.83 -10.19 -2.69
CA LYS A 102 -23.53 -10.05 -3.97
C LYS A 102 -22.59 -9.40 -4.99
N GLN A 103 -22.52 -9.99 -6.18
CA GLN A 103 -21.76 -9.41 -7.30
C GLN A 103 -22.40 -8.10 -7.76
N ILE A 104 -21.65 -7.00 -7.64
CA ILE A 104 -22.02 -5.67 -8.20
C ILE A 104 -21.56 -5.60 -9.65
N ILE A 105 -20.36 -6.13 -9.92
CA ILE A 105 -19.78 -6.19 -11.25
C ILE A 105 -19.33 -7.65 -11.45
N PRO A 106 -20.00 -8.40 -12.33
CA PRO A 106 -19.64 -9.80 -12.58
C PRO A 106 -18.18 -9.93 -13.05
N PRO A 107 -17.50 -11.05 -12.72
CA PRO A 107 -16.18 -11.38 -13.24
C PRO A 107 -16.09 -11.26 -14.75
N GLN A 108 -15.27 -10.33 -15.24
CA GLN A 108 -15.11 -10.09 -16.68
C GLN A 108 -13.73 -9.53 -17.07
N PHE A 109 -12.98 -8.96 -16.11
CA PHE A 109 -11.69 -8.31 -16.40
C PHE A 109 -10.53 -9.30 -16.27
N GLN A 110 -9.44 -9.06 -17.01
CA GLN A 110 -8.20 -9.84 -16.87
C GLN A 110 -7.49 -9.51 -15.55
N LEU A 111 -7.56 -8.25 -15.12
CA LEU A 111 -7.14 -7.76 -13.80
C LEU A 111 -8.07 -6.62 -13.38
N ALA A 112 -8.28 -6.46 -12.08
CA ALA A 112 -9.04 -5.35 -11.52
C ALA A 112 -8.46 -4.91 -10.17
N PHE A 113 -8.39 -3.60 -9.95
CA PHE A 113 -7.81 -3.00 -8.74
C PHE A 113 -8.88 -2.35 -7.86
N ALA A 114 -8.49 -1.89 -6.67
CA ALA A 114 -9.42 -1.25 -5.75
C ALA A 114 -10.00 0.03 -6.35
N PHE A 115 -11.25 0.34 -6.01
CA PHE A 115 -11.77 1.67 -6.28
C PHE A 115 -10.98 2.70 -5.48
N SER A 116 -10.54 3.75 -6.17
CA SER A 116 -9.92 4.91 -5.57
C SER A 116 -10.44 6.15 -6.30
N ASN A 117 -10.91 7.14 -5.54
CA ASN A 117 -11.60 8.31 -6.10
C ASN A 117 -12.72 7.93 -7.10
N ARG A 118 -13.54 6.92 -6.76
CA ARG A 118 -14.68 6.40 -7.54
C ARG A 118 -14.35 5.71 -8.86
N LEU A 119 -13.07 5.59 -9.25
CA LEU A 119 -12.67 4.81 -10.40
C LEU A 119 -11.84 3.60 -9.98
N ALA A 120 -11.96 2.50 -10.71
CA ALA A 120 -11.06 1.36 -10.58
C ALA A 120 -10.30 1.14 -11.87
N LEU A 121 -9.01 0.84 -11.72
CA LEU A 121 -8.15 0.42 -12.81
C LEU A 121 -8.49 -1.03 -13.19
N VAL A 122 -8.63 -1.31 -14.48
CA VAL A 122 -8.90 -2.64 -15.03
C VAL A 122 -8.02 -2.93 -16.24
N LEU A 123 -7.70 -4.21 -16.46
CA LEU A 123 -7.01 -4.70 -17.63
C LEU A 123 -7.98 -5.42 -18.56
N ILE A 124 -8.04 -4.97 -19.81
CA ILE A 124 -8.85 -5.54 -20.89
C ILE A 124 -7.98 -5.57 -22.15
N ASP A 125 -7.92 -6.71 -22.82
CA ASP A 125 -7.10 -6.95 -24.01
C ASP A 125 -5.65 -6.43 -23.88
N TYR A 126 -5.05 -6.70 -22.72
CA TYR A 126 -3.67 -6.29 -22.38
C TYR A 126 -3.42 -4.78 -22.33
N LYS A 127 -4.48 -3.97 -22.24
CA LYS A 127 -4.40 -2.52 -22.03
C LYS A 127 -5.18 -2.10 -20.80
N TYR A 128 -4.65 -1.09 -20.12
CA TYR A 128 -5.27 -0.54 -18.92
C TYR A 128 -6.28 0.55 -19.25
N GLY A 129 -7.43 0.48 -18.58
CA GLY A 129 -8.50 1.47 -18.61
C GLY A 129 -9.13 1.65 -17.23
N TYR A 130 -10.18 2.45 -17.15
CA TYR A 130 -10.82 2.76 -15.86
C TYR A 130 -12.34 2.62 -15.92
N ILE A 131 -12.91 2.00 -14.91
CA ILE A 131 -14.35 1.81 -14.75
C ILE A 131 -14.90 2.64 -13.59
N ASN A 132 -16.17 3.02 -13.66
CA ASN A 132 -16.91 3.58 -12.55
C ASN A 132 -17.46 2.46 -11.62
N PRO A 133 -18.10 2.81 -10.48
CA PRO A 133 -18.59 1.83 -9.51
C PRO A 133 -19.72 0.92 -10.00
N ASN A 134 -20.28 1.20 -11.19
CA ASN A 134 -21.29 0.38 -11.86
C ASN A 134 -20.67 -0.52 -12.94
N GLY A 135 -19.33 -0.58 -13.04
CA GLY A 135 -18.60 -1.39 -14.01
C GLY A 135 -18.54 -0.79 -15.42
N LYS A 136 -19.05 0.43 -15.65
CA LYS A 136 -18.98 1.07 -16.96
C LYS A 136 -17.61 1.71 -17.18
N LEU A 137 -17.03 1.51 -18.36
CA LEU A 137 -15.80 2.17 -18.78
C LEU A 137 -16.01 3.69 -18.80
N VAL A 138 -15.13 4.39 -18.09
CA VAL A 138 -15.01 5.87 -18.09
C VAL A 138 -13.84 6.28 -18.98
N ILE A 139 -12.74 5.54 -18.92
CA ILE A 139 -11.58 5.72 -19.77
C ILE A 139 -11.30 4.40 -20.45
N GLN A 140 -11.34 4.41 -21.79
CA GLN A 140 -11.15 3.21 -22.59
C GLN A 140 -9.76 2.61 -22.37
N PRO A 141 -9.62 1.27 -22.40
CA PRO A 141 -8.33 0.59 -22.32
C PRO A 141 -7.39 1.08 -23.43
N GLN A 142 -6.30 1.74 -23.05
CA GLN A 142 -5.34 2.29 -24.01
C GLN A 142 -3.90 2.36 -23.48
N PHE A 143 -3.72 2.34 -22.15
CA PHE A 143 -2.41 2.51 -21.53
C PHE A 143 -1.66 1.18 -21.42
N GLU A 144 -0.33 1.24 -21.56
CA GLU A 144 0.57 0.09 -21.39
C GLU A 144 0.69 -0.32 -19.92
N GLU A 145 0.79 0.68 -19.06
CA GLU A 145 0.78 0.58 -17.61
C GLU A 145 0.02 1.77 -17.05
N ALA A 146 -0.54 1.61 -15.85
CA ALA A 146 -1.28 2.67 -15.20
C ALA A 146 -1.36 2.43 -13.69
N LEU A 147 -1.51 3.51 -12.93
CA LEU A 147 -1.77 3.48 -11.50
C LEU A 147 -3.23 3.89 -11.21
N ALA A 148 -3.73 3.53 -10.03
CA ALA A 148 -5.03 4.01 -9.57
C ALA A 148 -5.06 5.54 -9.41
N PHE A 149 -6.24 6.13 -9.54
CA PHE A 149 -6.42 7.56 -9.26
C PHE A 149 -6.12 7.87 -7.80
N ARG A 150 -5.37 8.95 -7.57
CA ARG A 150 -5.12 9.50 -6.23
C ARG A 150 -5.02 11.02 -6.35
N ASN A 151 -5.77 11.74 -5.51
CA ASN A 151 -5.80 13.21 -5.53
C ASN A 151 -6.14 13.80 -6.91
N GLY A 152 -7.02 13.13 -7.68
CA GLY A 152 -7.51 13.61 -8.96
C GLY A 152 -6.64 13.28 -10.18
N LEU A 153 -5.48 12.67 -9.99
CA LEU A 153 -4.58 12.27 -11.07
C LEU A 153 -4.25 10.78 -11.01
N ALA A 154 -3.97 10.20 -12.16
CA ALA A 154 -3.41 8.85 -12.27
C ALA A 154 -2.16 8.88 -13.16
N ALA A 155 -1.11 8.20 -12.74
CA ALA A 155 0.07 8.02 -13.57
C ALA A 155 -0.22 6.94 -14.62
N VAL A 156 0.14 7.20 -15.87
CA VAL A 156 -0.07 6.28 -17.00
C VAL A 156 1.16 6.22 -17.87
N LYS A 157 1.36 5.09 -18.54
CA LYS A 157 2.46 4.85 -19.45
C LYS A 157 1.98 4.77 -20.90
N VAL A 158 2.60 5.58 -21.75
CA VAL A 158 2.35 5.68 -23.19
C VAL A 158 3.71 5.79 -23.87
N ASP A 159 3.95 4.96 -24.90
CA ASP A 159 5.20 4.94 -25.66
C ASP A 159 6.45 4.84 -24.76
N ASP A 160 6.41 3.91 -23.80
CA ASP A 160 7.45 3.65 -22.81
C ASP A 160 7.78 4.81 -21.84
N LYS A 161 6.99 5.90 -21.82
CA LYS A 161 7.15 7.01 -20.88
C LYS A 161 5.93 7.18 -19.97
N TRP A 162 6.18 7.63 -18.75
CA TRP A 162 5.14 7.95 -17.77
C TRP A 162 4.74 9.42 -17.84
N GLY A 163 3.43 9.64 -17.79
CA GLY A 163 2.76 10.94 -17.64
C GLY A 163 1.58 10.82 -16.66
N TYR A 164 0.70 11.81 -16.63
CA TYR A 164 -0.46 11.83 -15.74
C TYR A 164 -1.72 12.28 -16.45
N ILE A 165 -2.84 11.63 -16.13
CA ILE A 165 -4.18 11.94 -16.64
C ILE A 165 -5.12 12.41 -15.54
N ASP A 166 -6.14 13.16 -15.93
CA ASP A 166 -7.29 13.49 -15.08
C ASP A 166 -8.42 12.43 -15.19
N PHE A 167 -9.53 12.64 -14.48
CA PHE A 167 -10.69 11.74 -14.49
C PHE A 167 -11.39 11.58 -15.85
N SER A 168 -11.16 12.49 -16.80
CA SER A 168 -11.66 12.37 -18.17
C SER A 168 -10.76 11.50 -19.05
N GLY A 169 -9.57 11.16 -18.56
CA GLY A 169 -8.53 10.46 -19.31
C GLY A 169 -7.62 11.39 -20.12
N LYS A 170 -7.79 12.71 -19.98
CA LYS A 170 -6.95 13.69 -20.67
C LYS A 170 -5.60 13.80 -19.98
N LEU A 171 -4.52 13.82 -20.77
CA LEU A 171 -3.16 14.08 -20.28
C LEU A 171 -3.07 15.50 -19.68
N VAL A 172 -2.75 15.55 -18.39
CA VAL A 172 -2.44 16.78 -17.63
C VAL A 172 -0.93 17.02 -17.64
N ILE A 173 -0.15 15.95 -17.54
CA ILE A 173 1.31 15.98 -17.65
C ILE A 173 1.70 15.00 -18.74
N GLN A 174 2.38 15.49 -19.77
CA GLN A 174 2.76 14.68 -20.93
C GLN A 174 3.70 13.53 -20.52
N PRO A 175 3.59 12.36 -21.17
CA PRO A 175 4.52 11.26 -20.96
C PRO A 175 5.95 11.67 -21.28
N GLN A 176 6.81 11.73 -20.26
CA GLN A 176 8.22 12.14 -20.43
C GLN A 176 9.16 11.52 -19.38
N TYR A 177 8.62 10.87 -18.35
CA TYR A 177 9.41 10.30 -17.26
C TYR A 177 9.67 8.81 -17.48
N ASP A 178 10.80 8.31 -17.00
CA ASP A 178 11.12 6.87 -17.06
C ASP A 178 10.25 6.06 -16.10
N LYS A 179 9.91 6.66 -14.94
CA LYS A 179 8.97 6.15 -13.94
C LYS A 179 8.21 7.29 -13.27
N ALA A 180 7.04 6.99 -12.74
CA ALA A 180 6.21 7.91 -11.98
C ALA A 180 5.46 7.18 -10.86
N LEU A 181 5.35 7.79 -9.68
CA LEU A 181 4.54 7.30 -8.55
C LEU A 181 3.28 8.16 -8.36
N HIS A 182 2.41 7.75 -7.44
CA HIS A 182 1.24 8.56 -7.08
C HIS A 182 1.62 9.92 -6.49
N PHE A 183 0.79 10.92 -6.71
CA PHE A 183 0.82 12.16 -5.93
C PHE A 183 0.47 11.87 -4.48
N ASN A 184 1.36 12.25 -3.56
CA ASN A 184 1.16 12.25 -2.11
C ASN A 184 1.53 13.62 -1.56
N GLU A 185 0.65 14.21 -0.74
CA GLU A 185 0.86 15.54 -0.16
C GLU A 185 1.22 16.63 -1.20
N GLY A 186 0.62 16.53 -2.39
CA GLY A 186 0.81 17.49 -3.49
C GLY A 186 2.04 17.25 -4.38
N LEU A 187 2.88 16.26 -4.06
CA LEU A 187 4.10 15.93 -4.82
C LEU A 187 4.08 14.49 -5.31
N ALA A 188 4.69 14.21 -6.45
CA ALA A 188 4.90 12.84 -6.95
C ALA A 188 6.37 12.61 -7.26
N ALA A 189 6.88 11.45 -6.84
CA ALA A 189 8.23 11.02 -7.21
C ALA A 189 8.23 10.59 -8.68
N ILE A 190 9.20 11.08 -9.44
CA ILE A 190 9.43 10.73 -10.84
C ILE A 190 10.88 10.36 -11.07
N GLN A 191 11.14 9.55 -12.09
CA GLN A 191 12.49 9.14 -12.48
C GLN A 191 12.84 9.69 -13.85
N ILE A 192 14.03 10.30 -13.96
CA ILE A 192 14.64 10.74 -15.23
C ILE A 192 16.08 10.26 -15.24
N LYS A 193 16.48 9.52 -16.28
CA LYS A 193 17.83 8.96 -16.46
C LYS A 193 18.30 8.21 -15.20
N ASN A 194 17.43 7.35 -14.67
CA ASN A 194 17.64 6.55 -13.45
C ASN A 194 17.79 7.33 -12.13
N LYS A 195 17.62 8.66 -12.11
CA LYS A 195 17.60 9.45 -10.87
C LYS A 195 16.19 9.86 -10.51
N TRP A 196 15.88 9.83 -9.21
CA TRP A 196 14.58 10.23 -8.69
C TRP A 196 14.58 11.69 -8.25
N GLY A 197 13.48 12.37 -8.54
CA GLY A 197 13.14 13.71 -8.08
C GLY A 197 11.64 13.81 -7.84
N TYR A 198 11.12 15.03 -7.68
CA TYR A 198 9.70 15.24 -7.40
C TYR A 198 9.12 16.37 -8.23
N ILE A 199 7.87 16.18 -8.65
CA ILE A 199 7.08 17.18 -9.36
C ILE A 199 5.82 17.54 -8.58
N ASN A 200 5.28 18.73 -8.85
CA ASN A 200 3.92 19.11 -8.41
C ASN A 200 2.85 18.67 -9.42
N SER A 201 1.58 18.91 -9.10
CA SER A 201 0.44 18.50 -9.93
C SER A 201 0.34 19.23 -11.28
N GLN A 202 1.09 20.31 -11.47
CA GLN A 202 1.27 21.00 -12.75
C GLN A 202 2.41 20.41 -13.59
N GLY A 203 3.15 19.43 -13.06
CA GLY A 203 4.30 18.81 -13.74
C GLY A 203 5.61 19.60 -13.61
N HIS A 204 5.64 20.68 -12.81
CA HIS A 204 6.88 21.40 -12.54
C HIS A 204 7.76 20.60 -11.59
N ILE A 205 9.04 20.49 -11.92
CA ILE A 205 10.05 19.87 -11.04
C ILE A 205 10.21 20.76 -9.79
N VAL A 206 9.85 20.21 -8.64
CA VAL A 206 10.03 20.83 -7.31
C VAL A 206 11.36 20.39 -6.70
N VAL A 207 11.76 19.15 -6.95
CA VAL A 207 13.04 18.58 -6.51
C VAL A 207 13.72 17.96 -7.72
N GLN A 208 14.90 18.48 -8.06
CA GLN A 208 15.65 18.00 -9.22
C GLN A 208 15.99 16.51 -9.08
N PRO A 209 15.84 15.70 -10.15
CA PRO A 209 16.19 14.29 -10.09
C PRO A 209 17.69 14.09 -9.82
N ASN A 210 18.03 13.66 -8.61
CA ASN A 210 19.40 13.44 -8.18
C ASN A 210 19.58 12.25 -7.22
N PHE A 211 18.49 11.64 -6.74
CA PHE A 211 18.52 10.53 -5.78
C PHE A 211 18.56 9.17 -6.47
N GLU A 212 19.20 8.18 -5.83
CA GLU A 212 19.17 6.79 -6.31
C GLU A 212 17.79 6.14 -6.14
N GLU A 213 17.10 6.47 -5.05
CA GLU A 213 15.75 6.00 -4.71
C GLU A 213 14.99 7.11 -3.97
N ALA A 214 13.66 7.12 -4.12
CA ALA A 214 12.77 8.09 -3.48
C ALA A 214 11.43 7.43 -3.14
N LEU A 215 10.95 7.63 -1.91
CA LEU A 215 9.61 7.21 -1.48
C LEU A 215 8.61 8.37 -1.57
N PRO A 216 7.29 8.09 -1.63
CA PRO A 216 6.29 9.14 -1.55
C PRO A 216 6.41 9.97 -0.25
N PHE A 217 5.99 11.24 -0.31
CA PHE A 217 5.85 12.07 0.89
C PHE A 217 4.78 11.51 1.82
N SER A 218 5.07 11.47 3.12
CA SER A 218 4.13 11.11 4.19
C SER A 218 4.47 11.91 5.45
N GLN A 219 3.48 12.60 6.02
CA GLN A 219 3.63 13.49 7.17
C GLN A 219 4.71 14.56 6.96
N GLY A 220 4.77 15.13 5.74
CA GLY A 220 5.66 16.23 5.38
C GLY A 220 7.10 15.82 5.07
N LEU A 221 7.45 14.53 5.16
CA LEU A 221 8.78 14.01 4.89
C LEU A 221 8.74 12.91 3.81
N ALA A 222 9.82 12.80 3.04
CA ALA A 222 10.02 11.70 2.11
C ALA A 222 11.42 11.11 2.29
N ALA A 223 11.50 9.78 2.33
CA ALA A 223 12.77 9.08 2.33
C ALA A 223 13.43 9.18 0.95
N VAL A 224 14.73 9.49 0.94
CA VAL A 224 15.55 9.50 -0.27
C VAL A 224 16.86 8.79 0.00
N LYS A 225 17.36 8.10 -1.02
CA LYS A 225 18.67 7.45 -0.98
C LYS A 225 19.72 8.35 -1.60
N ILE A 226 20.81 8.54 -0.88
CA ILE A 226 22.00 9.29 -1.31
C ILE A 226 23.21 8.36 -1.11
N GLY A 227 23.80 7.90 -2.21
CA GLY A 227 24.83 6.88 -2.16
C GLY A 227 24.25 5.54 -1.71
N SER A 228 24.73 4.99 -0.59
CA SER A 228 24.26 3.71 -0.04
C SER A 228 23.25 3.86 1.10
N LYS A 229 23.00 5.08 1.58
CA LYS A 229 22.20 5.33 2.79
C LYS A 229 20.95 6.15 2.50
N TYR A 230 19.95 5.96 3.35
CA TYR A 230 18.69 6.70 3.34
C TYR A 230 18.71 7.82 4.37
N GLY A 231 18.18 8.97 3.95
CA GLY A 231 17.81 10.10 4.80
C GLY A 231 16.42 10.59 4.44
N TYR A 232 15.99 11.73 4.98
CA TYR A 232 14.68 12.30 4.73
C TYR A 232 14.74 13.77 4.36
N ILE A 233 13.97 14.14 3.34
CA ILE A 233 13.78 15.52 2.90
C ILE A 233 12.37 16.01 3.26
N ASN A 234 12.21 17.31 3.43
CA ASN A 234 10.89 17.94 3.48
C ASN A 234 10.38 18.36 2.10
N THR A 235 9.17 18.90 2.04
CA THR A 235 8.50 19.35 0.80
C THR A 235 9.21 20.50 0.08
N SER A 236 10.11 21.21 0.77
CA SER A 236 11.00 22.23 0.19
C SER A 236 12.34 21.65 -0.30
N ALA A 237 12.44 20.33 -0.45
CA ALA A 237 13.65 19.61 -0.85
C ALA A 237 14.82 19.66 0.14
N LYS A 238 14.62 20.22 1.35
CA LYS A 238 15.69 20.34 2.34
C LYS A 238 15.85 19.01 3.05
N LEU A 239 17.08 18.52 3.14
CA LEU A 239 17.44 17.39 3.99
C LEU A 239 17.17 17.75 5.45
N VAL A 240 16.22 17.04 6.06
CA VAL A 240 15.84 17.17 7.48
C VAL A 240 16.61 16.15 8.31
N ILE A 241 16.71 14.92 7.80
CA ILE A 241 17.43 13.82 8.45
C ILE A 241 18.52 13.38 7.47
N PRO A 242 19.82 13.49 7.83
CA PRO A 242 20.93 13.09 6.96
C PRO A 242 20.88 11.61 6.55
N PRO A 243 21.50 11.23 5.41
CA PRO A 243 21.54 9.85 4.98
C PRO A 243 22.47 9.00 5.85
N GLU A 244 21.90 8.24 6.77
CA GLU A 244 22.64 7.38 7.72
C GLU A 244 22.08 5.96 7.86
N PHE A 245 20.87 5.70 7.36
CA PHE A 245 20.17 4.41 7.52
C PHE A 245 20.37 3.48 6.32
N ASP A 246 20.47 2.18 6.56
CA ASP A 246 20.62 1.15 5.52
C ASP A 246 19.32 0.90 4.74
N ASP A 247 18.18 1.08 5.42
CA ASP A 247 16.84 0.91 4.87
C ASP A 247 15.83 1.66 5.74
N VAL A 248 14.67 2.03 5.18
CA VAL A 248 13.69 2.87 5.86
C VAL A 248 12.26 2.60 5.42
N TRP A 249 11.32 2.90 6.30
CA TRP A 249 9.91 3.07 5.95
C TRP A 249 9.54 4.54 5.75
N GLU A 250 8.35 4.79 5.23
CA GLU A 250 7.72 6.10 5.27
C GLU A 250 7.12 6.36 6.66
N PHE A 251 7.03 7.63 7.08
CA PHE A 251 6.50 7.98 8.39
C PHE A 251 5.02 7.60 8.51
N THR A 252 4.65 6.95 9.62
CA THR A 252 3.27 6.69 10.06
C THR A 252 3.15 6.94 11.56
N LEU A 253 2.14 7.69 12.01
CA LEU A 253 1.97 8.03 13.43
C LEU A 253 3.25 8.65 14.04
N ASN A 254 3.87 9.60 13.32
CA ASN A 254 5.15 10.23 13.68
C ASN A 254 6.33 9.27 13.95
N LEU A 255 6.27 8.02 13.49
CA LEU A 255 7.39 7.09 13.58
C LEU A 255 7.71 6.53 12.19
N SER A 256 9.01 6.35 11.94
CA SER A 256 9.49 5.59 10.80
C SER A 256 10.41 4.48 11.28
N GLY A 257 10.20 3.27 10.77
CA GLY A 257 11.13 2.19 11.02
C GLY A 257 12.38 2.36 10.16
N VAL A 258 13.54 2.22 10.77
CA VAL A 258 14.84 2.41 10.10
C VAL A 258 15.77 1.24 10.40
N LYS A 259 16.58 0.84 9.42
CA LYS A 259 17.60 -0.19 9.57
C LYS A 259 18.97 0.45 9.81
N ILE A 260 19.66 0.00 10.86
CA ILE A 260 21.03 0.38 11.19
C ILE A 260 21.84 -0.92 11.29
N GLY A 261 22.75 -1.13 10.33
CA GLY A 261 23.42 -2.41 10.14
C GLY A 261 22.39 -3.50 9.81
N GLU A 262 22.29 -4.51 10.68
CA GLU A 262 21.38 -5.65 10.49
C GLU A 262 20.06 -5.56 11.25
N LYS A 263 19.90 -4.54 12.10
CA LYS A 263 18.75 -4.42 12.99
C LYS A 263 17.88 -3.21 12.65
N TRP A 264 16.60 -3.34 12.93
CA TRP A 264 15.59 -2.33 12.73
C TRP A 264 15.19 -1.71 14.07
N GLY A 265 15.02 -0.39 14.08
CA GLY A 265 14.47 0.41 15.17
C GLY A 265 13.49 1.44 14.61
N TYR A 266 13.17 2.48 15.38
CA TYR A 266 12.28 3.56 14.93
C TYR A 266 12.80 4.93 15.32
N ILE A 267 12.62 5.89 14.42
CA ILE A 267 12.93 7.31 14.64
C ILE A 267 11.67 8.18 14.62
N ASN A 268 11.76 9.35 15.24
CA ASN A 268 10.78 10.42 15.10
C ASN A 268 11.11 11.33 13.88
N PRO A 269 10.27 12.33 13.55
CA PRO A 269 10.49 13.21 12.39
C PRO A 269 11.70 14.16 12.51
N HIS A 270 12.35 14.22 13.67
CA HIS A 270 13.60 14.95 13.89
C HIS A 270 14.85 14.07 13.70
N GLY A 271 14.67 12.77 13.41
CA GLY A 271 15.77 11.81 13.25
C GLY A 271 16.22 11.15 14.56
N GLU A 272 15.56 11.45 15.68
CA GLU A 272 15.93 10.89 16.97
C GLU A 272 15.42 9.45 17.09
N ILE A 273 16.28 8.54 17.55
CA ILE A 273 15.92 7.14 17.83
C ILE A 273 14.95 7.11 19.01
N VAL A 274 13.70 6.71 18.75
CA VAL A 274 12.66 6.51 19.78
C VAL A 274 12.69 5.09 20.30
N ILE A 275 12.95 4.13 19.41
CA ILE A 275 13.03 2.70 19.73
C ILE A 275 14.33 2.19 19.12
N ALA A 276 15.21 1.64 19.96
CA ALA A 276 16.53 1.19 19.56
C ALA A 276 16.49 0.15 18.43
N ALA A 277 17.52 0.13 17.60
CA ALA A 277 17.65 -0.84 16.52
C ALA A 277 18.08 -2.21 17.04
N GLU A 278 17.10 -3.04 17.42
CA GLU A 278 17.34 -4.38 17.99
C GLU A 278 16.54 -5.51 17.29
N PHE A 279 15.57 -5.15 16.44
CA PHE A 279 14.67 -6.11 15.79
C PHE A 279 15.23 -6.63 14.46
N ASN A 280 14.98 -7.89 14.13
CA ASN A 280 15.38 -8.45 12.84
C ASN A 280 14.55 -7.88 11.68
N ARG A 281 13.28 -7.54 11.94
CA ARG A 281 12.36 -6.86 11.01
C ARG A 281 11.33 -6.05 11.79
N VAL A 282 10.79 -5.02 11.14
CA VAL A 282 9.69 -4.21 11.65
C VAL A 282 8.68 -3.91 10.56
N THR A 283 7.44 -3.69 10.95
CA THR A 283 6.40 -3.10 10.10
C THR A 283 6.18 -1.63 10.48
N LYS A 284 5.46 -0.88 9.65
CA LYS A 284 5.01 0.46 10.04
C LYS A 284 3.97 0.38 11.17
N PHE A 285 3.88 1.44 11.97
CA PHE A 285 2.84 1.55 12.99
C PHE A 285 1.45 1.71 12.36
N ALA A 286 0.52 0.91 12.82
CA ALA A 286 -0.90 1.00 12.47
C ALA A 286 -1.74 0.80 13.72
N GLU A 287 -2.69 1.71 13.94
CA GLU A 287 -3.60 1.69 15.09
C GLU A 287 -2.91 1.54 16.47
N GLY A 288 -1.73 2.14 16.60
CA GLY A 288 -0.93 2.17 17.84
C GLY A 288 0.04 1.00 18.04
N LEU A 289 0.06 0.02 17.13
CA LEU A 289 0.94 -1.16 17.23
C LEU A 289 1.77 -1.35 15.96
N ALA A 290 2.93 -1.98 16.11
CA ALA A 290 3.74 -2.45 14.99
C ALA A 290 4.22 -3.88 15.25
N ALA A 291 4.13 -4.73 14.23
CA ALA A 291 4.73 -6.06 14.28
C ALA A 291 6.25 -5.93 14.20
N VAL A 292 6.96 -6.65 15.08
CA VAL A 292 8.42 -6.72 15.11
C VAL A 292 8.87 -8.17 15.20
N LYS A 293 9.97 -8.48 14.51
CA LYS A 293 10.57 -9.81 14.52
C LYS A 293 11.77 -9.83 15.46
N ILE A 294 11.74 -10.73 16.44
CA ILE A 294 12.87 -11.04 17.31
C ILE A 294 13.25 -12.49 16.99
N ASP A 295 14.51 -12.67 16.59
CA ASP A 295 15.02 -13.91 16.03
C ASP A 295 14.13 -14.38 14.86
N ASN A 296 13.38 -15.47 15.07
CA ASN A 296 12.57 -16.11 14.04
C ASN A 296 11.07 -15.85 14.18
N LYS A 297 10.60 -15.20 15.25
CA LYS A 297 9.17 -15.01 15.51
C LYS A 297 8.80 -13.53 15.58
N TYR A 298 7.56 -13.24 15.18
CA TYR A 298 6.96 -11.92 15.29
C TYR A 298 6.13 -11.79 16.57
N GLY A 299 6.26 -10.63 17.18
CA GLY A 299 5.38 -10.09 18.22
C GLY A 299 4.92 -8.68 17.82
N TYR A 300 4.35 -7.94 18.76
CA TYR A 300 3.91 -6.56 18.55
C TYR A 300 4.36 -5.64 19.67
N ILE A 301 4.79 -4.44 19.31
CA ILE A 301 5.14 -3.36 20.24
C ILE A 301 4.17 -2.19 20.11
N ASP A 302 4.08 -1.38 21.15
CA ASP A 302 3.46 -0.06 21.10
C ASP A 302 4.45 1.03 20.62
N THR A 303 3.96 2.26 20.51
CA THR A 303 4.76 3.41 20.02
C THR A 303 5.89 3.84 20.96
N GLN A 304 5.98 3.27 22.16
CA GLN A 304 7.07 3.48 23.12
C GLN A 304 8.06 2.31 23.11
N GLY A 305 7.88 1.33 22.21
CA GLY A 305 8.74 0.15 22.10
C GLY A 305 8.40 -0.96 23.10
N ARG A 306 7.33 -0.84 23.89
CA ARG A 306 6.96 -1.85 24.88
C ARG A 306 6.29 -3.03 24.19
N MET A 307 6.71 -4.25 24.51
CA MET A 307 6.09 -5.47 24.00
C MET A 307 4.64 -5.59 24.49
N VAL A 308 3.69 -5.59 23.55
CA VAL A 308 2.26 -5.81 23.81
C VAL A 308 1.88 -7.27 23.56
N ILE A 309 2.44 -7.88 22.52
CA ILE A 309 2.26 -9.31 22.23
C ILE A 309 3.63 -9.94 22.05
N GLN A 310 3.97 -10.91 22.90
CA GLN A 310 5.26 -11.59 22.86
C GLN A 310 5.50 -12.33 21.52
N PRO A 311 6.75 -12.46 21.04
CA PRO A 311 7.04 -13.11 19.77
C PRO A 311 6.59 -14.58 19.77
N LYS A 312 5.63 -14.90 18.89
CA LYS A 312 5.09 -16.26 18.75
C LYS A 312 4.63 -16.62 17.34
N PHE A 313 4.51 -15.65 16.45
CA PHE A 313 4.01 -15.85 15.08
C PHE A 313 5.15 -16.04 14.09
N ASP A 314 4.98 -16.87 13.06
CA ASP A 314 5.95 -16.97 11.95
C ASP A 314 5.94 -15.73 11.08
N LEU A 315 4.76 -15.12 10.98
CA LEU A 315 4.53 -13.86 10.29
C LEU A 315 3.40 -13.09 10.94
N ALA A 316 3.51 -11.76 10.94
CA ALA A 316 2.53 -10.85 11.49
C ALA A 316 2.42 -9.59 10.63
N LEU A 317 1.19 -9.14 10.36
CA LEU A 317 0.93 -7.89 9.64
C LEU A 317 0.49 -6.77 10.56
N SER A 318 0.59 -5.55 10.04
CA SER A 318 -0.03 -4.38 10.67
C SER A 318 -1.53 -4.60 10.91
N PHE A 319 -2.02 -4.13 12.06
CA PHE A 319 -3.44 -4.11 12.38
C PHE A 319 -4.22 -3.28 11.36
N THR A 320 -5.43 -3.72 11.04
CA THR A 320 -6.40 -2.99 10.23
C THR A 320 -7.80 -3.34 10.73
N ASN A 321 -8.58 -2.34 11.10
CA ASN A 321 -9.91 -2.51 11.71
C ASN A 321 -9.88 -3.43 12.94
N GLU A 322 -8.95 -3.20 13.87
CA GLU A 322 -8.81 -3.96 15.14
C GLU A 322 -8.23 -5.38 15.02
N LEU A 323 -8.12 -5.97 13.83
CA LEU A 323 -7.51 -7.30 13.64
C LEU A 323 -6.18 -7.26 12.88
N ALA A 324 -5.33 -8.25 13.13
CA ALA A 324 -4.14 -8.50 12.34
C ALA A 324 -4.11 -9.95 11.84
N LEU A 325 -3.74 -10.12 10.58
CA LEU A 325 -3.45 -11.43 10.00
C LEU A 325 -2.08 -11.90 10.49
N VAL A 326 -2.04 -13.09 11.06
CA VAL A 326 -0.83 -13.74 11.55
C VAL A 326 -0.72 -15.15 11.01
N TYR A 327 0.49 -15.70 10.98
CA TYR A 327 0.74 -17.10 10.63
C TYR A 327 1.34 -17.84 11.80
N VAL A 328 0.83 -19.05 12.04
CA VAL A 328 1.38 -20.01 13.01
C VAL A 328 1.48 -21.35 12.33
N ASP A 329 2.69 -21.91 12.29
CA ASP A 329 3.05 -23.14 11.60
C ASP A 329 2.58 -23.14 10.14
N GLY A 330 2.77 -22.00 9.47
CA GLY A 330 2.38 -21.78 8.07
C GLY A 330 0.88 -21.56 7.84
N LYS A 331 0.04 -21.57 8.89
CA LYS A 331 -1.41 -21.42 8.77
C LYS A 331 -1.88 -20.01 9.13
N PRO A 332 -2.74 -19.38 8.32
CA PRO A 332 -3.26 -18.04 8.60
C PRO A 332 -4.31 -18.05 9.72
N GLY A 333 -4.24 -17.04 10.59
CA GLY A 333 -5.25 -16.74 11.62
C GLY A 333 -5.40 -15.23 11.84
N TYR A 334 -6.45 -14.82 12.54
CA TYR A 334 -6.66 -13.43 12.92
C TYR A 334 -6.59 -13.27 14.42
N ILE A 335 -5.86 -12.26 14.86
CA ILE A 335 -5.77 -11.86 16.27
C ILE A 335 -6.34 -10.46 16.48
N ASN A 336 -6.84 -10.20 17.68
CA ASN A 336 -7.14 -8.86 18.17
C ASN A 336 -5.86 -8.19 18.75
N LYS A 337 -5.99 -6.97 19.27
CA LYS A 337 -4.86 -6.17 19.81
C LYS A 337 -4.26 -6.71 21.11
N THR A 338 -4.94 -7.62 21.82
CA THR A 338 -4.39 -8.31 23.00
C THR A 338 -3.64 -9.60 22.61
N GLY A 339 -3.73 -10.02 21.34
CA GLY A 339 -3.07 -11.21 20.82
C GLY A 339 -3.89 -12.50 20.98
N GLU A 340 -5.18 -12.38 21.26
CA GLU A 340 -6.16 -13.47 21.28
C GLU A 340 -6.64 -13.76 19.86
N PHE A 341 -6.81 -15.03 19.53
CA PHE A 341 -7.33 -15.43 18.22
C PHE A 341 -8.83 -15.17 18.11
N ILE A 342 -9.20 -14.38 17.11
CA ILE A 342 -10.57 -14.22 16.62
C ILE A 342 -10.88 -15.25 15.54
N TRP A 343 -9.85 -15.67 14.79
CA TRP A 343 -9.92 -16.79 13.86
C TRP A 343 -8.68 -17.66 14.05
N ASN A 344 -8.89 -18.92 14.42
CA ASN A 344 -7.79 -19.84 14.70
C ASN A 344 -7.01 -20.22 13.43
N PRO A 345 -5.68 -20.42 13.54
CA PRO A 345 -4.86 -20.88 12.43
C PRO A 345 -5.41 -22.16 11.82
N SER A 346 -5.79 -22.11 10.55
CA SER A 346 -6.45 -23.21 9.84
C SER A 346 -6.05 -23.25 8.36
N ASN A 347 -6.29 -24.40 7.72
CA ASN A 347 -5.98 -24.66 6.30
C ASN A 347 -7.09 -24.20 5.36
#